data_AF-A0A849MZ73-F1
#
_entry.id   AF-A0A849MZ73-F1
#
_cell.length_a   1.000
_cell.length_b   1.000
_cell.length_c   1.000
_cell.angle_alpha   90.00
_cell.angle_beta   90.00
_cell.angle_gamma   90.00
#
_symmetry.space_group_name_H-M   'P 1'
#
loop_
_entity.id
_entity.type
_entity.pdbx_description
1 polymer ?
#
loop_
_entity_poly.entity_id
_entity_poly.type
_entity_poly.pdbx_seq_one_letter_code
_entity_poly.pdbx_strand_id
1 'polypeptide(L)'
;MSYSLNSVHLIGNVGKDPKTKTLDRGGLTARFSIATAEAWYDAKDQRQEKTSWHPCVAYGKTAELVRDHVRQGQQVSIIGRMEPREWDDAGVKRNITEVVVQEIGFLGRKPQP
;
A
#
# COMPACT_ATOMS: atom_id res chain seq x y z
N MET A 1 -15.58 27.60 -1.73
CA MET A 1 -15.45 26.13 -1.86
C MET A 1 -13.99 25.83 -2.17
N SER A 2 -13.33 24.98 -1.39
CA SER A 2 -11.98 24.51 -1.73
C SER A 2 -12.07 23.25 -2.58
N TYR A 3 -11.48 23.27 -3.77
CA TYR A 3 -11.33 22.09 -4.62
C TYR A 3 -9.93 21.54 -4.41
N SER A 4 -9.77 20.56 -3.52
CA SER A 4 -8.52 19.82 -3.37
C SER A 4 -8.68 18.41 -3.95
N LEU A 5 -7.63 17.93 -4.60
CA LEU A 5 -7.52 16.56 -5.08
C LEU A 5 -6.47 15.83 -4.25
N ASN A 6 -6.87 14.74 -3.61
CA ASN A 6 -5.96 13.78 -3.00
C ASN A 6 -6.25 12.42 -3.65
N SER A 7 -5.34 12.00 -4.50
CA SER A 7 -5.45 10.75 -5.24
C SER A 7 -4.07 10.12 -5.37
N VAL A 8 -4.02 8.82 -5.11
CA VAL A 8 -2.82 7.99 -5.18
C VAL A 8 -3.08 6.87 -6.17
N HIS A 9 -2.21 6.73 -7.16
CA HIS A 9 -2.23 5.64 -8.12
C HIS A 9 -0.89 4.90 -8.03
N LEU A 10 -0.93 3.62 -7.68
CA LEU A 10 0.27 2.80 -7.54
C LEU A 10 0.10 1.49 -8.31
N ILE A 11 1.18 1.02 -8.92
CA ILE A 11 1.33 -0.37 -9.37
C ILE A 11 2.65 -0.87 -8.80
N GLY A 12 2.60 -1.97 -8.06
CA GLY A 12 3.79 -2.51 -7.43
C GLY A 12 3.57 -3.87 -6.82
N ASN A 13 4.58 -4.38 -6.12
CA ASN A 13 4.57 -5.71 -5.54
C ASN A 13 4.35 -5.66 -4.04
N VAL A 14 3.51 -6.54 -3.52
CA VAL A 14 3.20 -6.64 -2.11
C VAL A 14 4.41 -7.20 -1.35
N GLY A 15 4.87 -6.48 -0.32
CA GLY A 15 6.09 -6.84 0.41
C GLY A 15 5.97 -8.09 1.27
N LYS A 16 4.85 -8.21 2.00
CA LYS A 16 4.54 -9.31 2.92
C LYS A 16 3.04 -9.56 2.88
N ASP A 17 2.63 -10.73 3.34
CA ASP A 17 1.20 -11.05 3.43
C ASP A 17 0.44 -9.99 4.25
N PRO A 18 -0.75 -9.57 3.78
CA PRO A 18 -1.54 -8.57 4.48
C PRO A 18 -1.91 -9.01 5.90
N LYS A 19 -1.74 -8.09 6.86
CA LYS A 19 -2.16 -8.28 8.25
C LYS A 19 -3.57 -7.79 8.42
N THR A 20 -4.49 -8.70 8.74
CA THR A 20 -5.88 -8.35 9.00
C THR A 20 -6.19 -8.18 10.48
N LYS A 21 -7.07 -7.24 10.82
CA LYS A 21 -7.60 -7.04 12.17
C LYS A 21 -9.10 -6.75 12.10
N THR A 22 -9.88 -7.43 12.93
CA THR A 22 -11.28 -7.09 13.19
C THR A 22 -11.33 -5.93 14.20
N LEU A 23 -12.13 -4.92 13.89
CA LEU A 23 -12.38 -3.75 14.73
C LEU A 23 -13.61 -4.02 15.60
N ASP A 24 -13.70 -3.32 16.73
CA ASP A 24 -14.72 -3.56 17.76
C ASP A 24 -16.17 -3.42 17.26
N ARG A 25 -16.39 -2.66 16.18
CA ARG A 25 -17.70 -2.50 15.52
C ARG A 25 -17.96 -3.53 14.40
N GLY A 26 -17.19 -4.62 14.35
CA GLY A 26 -17.30 -5.67 13.33
C GLY A 26 -16.66 -5.33 11.98
N GLY A 27 -16.00 -4.18 11.84
CA GLY A 27 -15.30 -3.79 10.60
C GLY A 27 -13.98 -4.55 10.43
N LEU A 28 -13.64 -4.94 9.21
CA LEU A 28 -12.33 -5.54 8.89
C LEU A 28 -11.34 -4.46 8.44
N THR A 29 -10.09 -4.57 8.89
CA THR A 29 -8.94 -3.82 8.36
C THR A 29 -7.89 -4.77 7.81
N ALA A 30 -7.24 -4.40 6.71
CA ALA A 30 -6.08 -5.08 6.19
C ALA A 30 -4.93 -4.07 5.97
N ARG A 31 -3.75 -4.34 6.53
CA ARG A 31 -2.54 -3.52 6.36
C ARG A 31 -1.45 -4.29 5.65
N PHE A 32 -0.83 -3.67 4.67
CA PHE A 32 0.24 -4.25 3.87
C PHE A 32 1.13 -3.13 3.31
N SER A 33 2.22 -3.48 2.63
CA SER A 33 3.06 -2.52 1.94
C SER A 33 3.26 -2.91 0.48
N ILE A 34 3.37 -1.90 -0.38
CA ILE A 34 3.72 -2.07 -1.80
C ILE A 34 5.12 -1.50 -2.05
N ALA A 35 5.93 -2.26 -2.77
CA ALA A 35 7.19 -1.81 -3.35
C ALA A 35 6.94 -1.32 -4.79
N THR A 36 7.38 -0.10 -5.09
CA THR A 36 7.60 0.38 -6.47
C THR A 36 9.10 0.59 -6.67
N ALA A 37 9.58 0.35 -7.89
CA ALA A 37 10.99 0.49 -8.23
C ALA A 37 11.16 1.48 -9.39
N GLU A 38 12.15 2.35 -9.27
CA GLU A 38 12.56 3.31 -10.29
C GLU A 38 14.04 3.07 -10.63
N ALA A 39 14.36 3.09 -11.92
CA ALA A 39 15.72 3.04 -12.41
C ALA A 39 16.01 4.28 -13.24
N TRP A 40 17.12 4.96 -12.96
CA TRP A 40 17.54 6.18 -13.67
C TRP A 40 19.06 6.22 -13.77
N TYR A 41 19.59 7.08 -14.65
CA TYR A 41 21.02 7.37 -14.72
C TYR A 41 21.30 8.66 -13.96
N ASP A 42 22.34 8.66 -13.13
CA ASP A 42 22.78 9.87 -12.44
C ASP A 42 23.62 10.80 -13.34
N ALA A 43 24.08 11.92 -12.79
CA ALA A 43 24.89 12.89 -13.52
C ALA A 43 26.26 12.37 -13.98
N LYS A 44 26.69 11.18 -13.51
CA LYS A 44 27.93 10.50 -13.89
C LYS A 44 27.68 9.33 -14.84
N ASP A 45 26.48 9.24 -15.42
CA ASP A 45 26.04 8.17 -16.31
C ASP A 45 26.06 6.77 -15.64
N GLN A 46 25.87 6.73 -14.31
CA GLN A 46 25.77 5.48 -13.56
C GLN A 46 24.30 5.12 -13.36
N ARG A 47 23.95 3.87 -13.65
CA ARG A 47 22.61 3.34 -13.41
C ARG A 47 22.36 3.21 -11.92
N GLN A 48 21.33 3.90 -11.43
CA GLN A 48 20.83 3.84 -10.07
C GLN A 48 19.47 3.11 -10.05
N GLU A 49 19.18 2.44 -8.94
CA GLU A 49 17.89 1.80 -8.68
C GLU A 49 17.43 2.15 -7.27
N LYS A 50 16.15 2.49 -7.12
CA LYS A 50 15.55 2.76 -5.82
C LYS A 50 14.20 2.08 -5.72
N THR A 51 14.02 1.36 -4.62
CA THR A 51 12.72 0.83 -4.22
C THR A 51 12.10 1.74 -3.17
N SER A 52 10.88 2.20 -3.43
CA SER A 52 10.07 2.97 -2.50
C SER A 52 8.98 2.07 -1.88
N TRP A 53 8.78 2.16 -0.58
CA TRP A 53 7.81 1.36 0.18
C TRP A 53 6.63 2.20 0.61
N HIS A 54 5.43 1.72 0.30
CA HIS A 54 4.19 2.46 0.43
C HIS A 54 3.32 1.69 1.44
N PRO A 55 3.13 2.18 2.67
CA PRO A 55 2.22 1.54 3.61
C PRO A 55 0.78 1.78 3.14
N CYS A 56 -0.01 0.71 3.08
CA CYS A 56 -1.38 0.71 2.61
C CYS A 56 -2.32 0.17 3.69
N VAL A 57 -3.50 0.76 3.78
CA VAL A 57 -4.58 0.30 4.66
C VAL A 57 -5.89 0.20 3.88
N ALA A 58 -6.53 -0.96 3.95
CA ALA A 58 -7.85 -1.22 3.39
C ALA A 58 -8.86 -1.44 4.53
N TYR A 59 -10.11 -1.05 4.28
CA TYR A 59 -11.22 -1.17 5.23
C TYR A 59 -12.40 -1.93 4.60
N GLY A 60 -13.21 -2.59 5.43
CA GLY A 60 -14.47 -3.22 5.03
C GLY A 60 -14.29 -4.20 3.87
N LYS A 61 -15.11 -4.06 2.82
CA LYS A 61 -15.06 -4.92 1.62
C LYS A 61 -13.69 -4.95 0.95
N THR A 62 -13.00 -3.81 0.89
CA THR A 62 -11.64 -3.76 0.31
C THR A 62 -10.65 -4.55 1.18
N ALA A 63 -10.83 -4.54 2.51
CA ALA A 63 -10.02 -5.36 3.41
C ALA A 63 -10.30 -6.86 3.23
N GLU A 64 -11.55 -7.25 2.97
CA GLU A 64 -11.92 -8.64 2.66
C GLU A 64 -11.28 -9.10 1.36
N LEU A 65 -11.36 -8.29 0.30
CA LEU A 65 -10.69 -8.55 -0.97
C LEU A 65 -9.16 -8.72 -0.80
N VAL A 66 -8.53 -7.84 -0.01
CA VAL A 66 -7.10 -7.94 0.29
C VAL A 66 -6.78 -9.23 1.05
N ARG A 67 -7.56 -9.57 2.10
CA ARG A 67 -7.39 -10.81 2.86
C ARG A 67 -7.48 -12.03 1.94
N ASP A 68 -8.46 -12.07 1.06
CA ASP A 68 -8.79 -13.27 0.31
C ASP A 68 -7.87 -13.48 -0.89
N HIS A 69 -7.45 -12.39 -1.56
CA HIS A 69 -6.77 -12.46 -2.85
C HIS A 69 -5.33 -11.97 -2.87
N VAL A 70 -4.86 -11.23 -1.85
CA VAL A 70 -3.53 -10.62 -1.87
C VAL A 70 -2.55 -11.44 -1.04
N ARG A 71 -1.40 -11.78 -1.64
CA ARG A 71 -0.29 -12.49 -1.01
C ARG A 71 1.04 -11.76 -1.22
N GLN A 72 2.04 -12.11 -0.43
CA GLN A 72 3.41 -11.65 -0.62
C GLN A 72 3.88 -11.85 -2.07
N GLY A 73 4.54 -10.84 -2.62
CA GLY A 73 5.11 -10.83 -3.96
C GLY A 73 4.08 -10.61 -5.08
N GLN A 74 2.79 -10.56 -4.78
CA GLN A 74 1.76 -10.33 -5.79
C GLN A 74 1.81 -8.89 -6.29
N GLN A 75 1.72 -8.73 -7.60
CA GLN A 75 1.60 -7.41 -8.21
C GLN A 75 0.16 -6.93 -8.12
N VAL A 76 -0.04 -5.70 -7.66
CA VAL A 76 -1.37 -5.10 -7.52
C VAL A 76 -1.35 -3.66 -8.05
N SER A 77 -2.49 -3.21 -8.56
CA SER A 77 -2.76 -1.79 -8.76
C SER A 77 -3.61 -1.27 -7.60
N ILE A 78 -3.35 -0.04 -7.16
CA ILE A 78 -4.08 0.64 -6.10
C ILE A 78 -4.52 2.02 -6.58
N ILE A 79 -5.78 2.34 -6.31
CA ILE A 79 -6.29 3.70 -6.29
C ILE A 79 -6.71 4.02 -4.85
N GLY A 80 -6.28 5.16 -4.35
CA GLY A 80 -6.57 5.56 -2.98
C GLY A 80 -6.24 7.02 -2.72
N ARG A 81 -6.00 7.33 -1.45
CA ARG A 81 -5.62 8.66 -0.99
C ARG A 81 -4.60 8.57 0.15
N MET A 82 -3.75 9.57 0.30
CA MET A 82 -2.81 9.65 1.43
C MET A 82 -3.50 10.22 2.65
N GLU A 83 -3.39 9.53 3.79
CA GLU A 83 -3.84 10.04 5.08
C GLU A 83 -2.73 9.88 6.15
N PRO A 84 -2.42 10.94 6.90
CA PRO A 84 -1.60 10.81 8.10
C PRO A 84 -2.42 10.11 9.20
N ARG A 85 -1.79 9.17 9.89
CA ARG A 85 -2.32 8.48 11.05
C ARG A 85 -1.35 8.62 12.21
N GLU A 86 -1.85 9.12 13.32
CA GLU A 86 -1.14 9.09 14.60
C GLU A 86 -1.41 7.77 15.31
N TRP A 87 -0.41 7.22 15.97
CA TRP A 87 -0.54 6.05 16.82
C TRP A 87 0.45 6.10 17.98
N ASP A 88 0.10 5.44 19.07
CA ASP A 88 0.96 5.32 20.23
C ASP A 88 1.77 4.01 20.15
N ASP A 89 3.08 4.13 20.36
CA ASP A 89 4.00 3.02 20.47
C ASP A 89 4.71 3.11 21.83
N ALA A 90 4.22 2.35 22.81
CA ALA A 90 4.75 2.33 24.18
C ALA A 90 4.87 3.72 24.82
N GLY A 91 3.85 4.57 24.66
CA GLY A 91 3.81 5.93 25.20
C GLY A 91 4.50 6.98 24.31
N VAL A 92 5.07 6.58 23.16
CA VAL A 92 5.64 7.50 22.17
C VAL A 92 4.65 7.69 21.03
N LYS A 93 4.17 8.93 20.83
CA LYS A 93 3.37 9.27 19.66
C LYS A 93 4.20 9.15 18.38
N ARG A 94 3.67 8.40 17.40
CA ARG A 94 4.24 8.15 16.09
C ARG A 94 3.25 8.58 15.01
N ASN A 95 3.78 9.20 13.96
CA ASN A 95 3.00 9.57 12.78
C ASN A 95 3.45 8.73 11.60
N ILE A 96 2.48 8.19 10.86
CA ILE A 96 2.72 7.47 9.61
C ILE A 96 1.75 8.01 8.56
N THR A 97 2.23 8.22 7.34
CA THR A 97 1.35 8.52 6.22
C THR A 97 1.06 7.23 5.48
N GLU A 98 -0.22 6.84 5.44
CA GLU A 98 -0.68 5.61 4.80
C GLU A 98 -1.50 5.93 3.54
N VAL A 99 -1.47 5.01 2.58
CA VAL A 99 -2.41 5.03 1.45
C VAL A 99 -3.68 4.30 1.90
N VAL A 100 -4.78 5.05 2.05
CA VAL A 100 -6.11 4.46 2.26
C VAL A 100 -6.61 3.96 0.91
N VAL A 101 -6.70 2.63 0.79
CA VAL A 101 -7.06 1.94 -0.44
C VAL A 101 -8.55 2.06 -0.69
N GLN A 102 -8.92 2.60 -1.84
CA GLN A 102 -10.30 2.70 -2.30
C GLN A 102 -10.61 1.59 -3.31
N GLU A 103 -9.69 1.35 -4.24
CA GLU A 103 -9.79 0.30 -5.25
C GLU A 103 -8.47 -0.48 -5.33
N ILE A 104 -8.59 -1.78 -5.59
CA ILE A 104 -7.44 -2.67 -5.79
C ILE A 104 -7.67 -3.56 -7.01
N GLY A 105 -6.70 -3.60 -7.92
CA GLY A 105 -6.65 -4.53 -9.03
C GLY A 105 -5.60 -5.61 -8.78
N PHE A 106 -5.95 -6.86 -9.03
CA PHE A 106 -5.04 -7.99 -8.92
C PHE A 106 -4.36 -8.21 -10.28
N LEU A 107 -3.07 -7.93 -10.35
CA LEU A 107 -2.29 -8.17 -11.55
C LEU A 107 -1.71 -9.58 -11.45
N GLY A 108 -1.92 -10.38 -12.49
CA GLY A 108 -1.62 -11.81 -12.48
C GLY A 108 -0.19 -12.11 -12.05
N ARG A 109 0.02 -13.30 -11.47
CA ARG A 109 1.37 -13.82 -11.23
C ARG A 109 2.08 -13.90 -12.59
N LYS A 110 3.25 -13.26 -12.74
CA LYS A 110 4.15 -13.55 -13.87
C LYS A 110 4.27 -15.09 -13.91
N PRO A 111 3.86 -15.78 -15.00
CA PRO A 111 4.12 -17.21 -15.10
C PRO A 111 5.62 -17.39 -14.93
N GLN A 112 6.03 -18.19 -13.94
CA GLN A 112 7.42 -18.60 -13.82
C GLN A 112 7.76 -19.39 -15.09
N PRO A 113 8.86 -19.06 -15.80
CA PRO A 113 9.34 -19.88 -16.90
C PRO A 113 9.76 -21.27 -16.41
#